data_AF-A0A2P5WRV9-F1
#
_entry.id   AF-A0A2P5WRV9-F1
#
_cell.length_a   1.000
_cell.length_b   1.000
_cell.length_c   1.000
_cell.angle_alpha   90.00
_cell.angle_beta   90.00
_cell.angle_gamma   90.00
#
_symmetry.space_group_name_H-M   'P 1'
#
loop_
_entity.id
_entity.type
_entity.pdbx_description
1 polymer ?
#
loop_
_entity_poly.entity_id
_entity_poly.type
_entity_poly.pdbx_seq_one_letter_code
_entity_poly.pdbx_strand_id
1 'polypeptide(L)'
;MGGIGKTTLARVVYTQMSPYFEGKSFLADIREVSNKCGLVSLQKQLLSQILPDECFNFFNVHEGNAIISHRLFSKEVVVVLDDVDHVQHLKYLVGRQDWFGLGSRIIVTTRDEHLLRSYRIDDVYKPTTLNPNDALRLFNLKAFDSDTMLKDDFSELSEHIVNYAGGLPLALEVLGSFFVR
;
A
#
# COMPACT_ATOMS: atom_id res chain seq x y z
N MET A 1 -11.52 5.48 -3.51
CA MET A 1 -12.30 5.03 -2.33
C MET A 1 -11.36 4.57 -1.20
N GLY A 2 -11.64 4.95 0.05
CA GLY A 2 -10.94 4.44 1.25
C GLY A 2 -11.50 3.09 1.73
N GLY A 3 -10.74 2.31 2.50
CA GLY A 3 -11.24 1.07 3.11
C GLY A 3 -11.40 -0.16 2.21
N ILE A 4 -11.10 -0.03 0.90
CA ILE A 4 -11.25 -1.10 -0.10
C ILE A 4 -10.11 -2.15 -0.09
N GLY A 5 -9.06 -1.96 0.72
CA GLY A 5 -7.94 -2.92 0.83
C GLY A 5 -6.73 -2.67 -0.09
N LYS A 6 -6.55 -1.47 -0.65
CA LYS A 6 -5.37 -1.14 -1.49
C LYS A 6 -4.03 -1.40 -0.79
N THR A 7 -3.85 -0.90 0.43
CA THR A 7 -2.66 -1.12 1.26
C THR A 7 -2.44 -2.61 1.52
N THR A 8 -3.51 -3.35 1.82
CA THR A 8 -3.46 -4.80 2.06
C THR A 8 -3.00 -5.55 0.82
N LEU A 9 -3.58 -5.26 -0.35
CA LEU A 9 -3.18 -5.87 -1.62
C LEU A 9 -1.72 -5.56 -1.95
N ALA A 10 -1.32 -4.29 -1.84
CA ALA A 10 0.07 -3.89 -2.10
C ALA A 10 1.06 -4.60 -1.16
N ARG A 11 0.68 -4.80 0.10
CA ARG A 11 1.50 -5.54 1.08
C ARG A 11 1.62 -7.02 0.71
N VAL A 12 0.53 -7.68 0.32
CA VAL A 12 0.57 -9.09 -0.12
C VAL A 12 1.48 -9.25 -1.34
N VAL A 13 1.29 -8.41 -2.36
CA VAL A 13 2.12 -8.42 -3.58
C VAL A 13 3.59 -8.16 -3.23
N TYR A 14 3.87 -7.14 -2.41
CA TYR A 14 5.22 -6.83 -1.97
C TYR A 14 5.88 -8.00 -1.25
N THR A 15 5.19 -8.64 -0.32
CA THR A 15 5.72 -9.81 0.42
C THR A 15 6.04 -10.96 -0.52
N GLN A 16 5.20 -11.22 -1.53
CA GLN A 16 5.42 -12.28 -2.51
C GLN A 16 6.57 -11.95 -3.48
N MET A 17 6.72 -10.69 -3.88
CA MET A 17 7.73 -10.27 -4.87
C MET A 17 9.10 -10.02 -4.25
N SER A 18 9.16 -9.51 -3.02
CA SER A 18 10.38 -9.08 -2.32
C SER A 18 11.58 -10.04 -2.39
N PRO A 19 11.41 -11.38 -2.33
CA PRO A 19 12.53 -12.31 -2.41
C PRO A 19 13.27 -12.32 -3.76
N TYR A 20 12.64 -11.80 -4.83
CA TYR A 20 13.16 -11.85 -6.20
C TYR A 20 13.92 -10.58 -6.62
N PHE A 21 14.05 -9.59 -5.73
CA PHE A 21 14.70 -8.31 -6.03
C PHE A 21 15.93 -8.10 -5.13
N GLU A 22 16.93 -7.40 -5.64
CA GLU A 22 18.13 -7.04 -4.87
C GLU A 22 17.80 -6.05 -3.74
N GLY A 23 16.93 -5.10 -4.04
CA GLY A 23 16.51 -4.04 -3.13
C GLY A 23 15.01 -4.03 -2.92
N LYS A 24 14.57 -3.70 -1.71
CA LYS A 24 13.14 -3.67 -1.39
C LYS A 24 12.81 -2.56 -0.41
N SER A 25 11.71 -1.87 -0.66
CA SER A 25 11.21 -0.84 0.23
C SER A 25 9.69 -0.79 0.24
N PHE A 26 9.13 -0.62 1.44
CA PHE A 26 7.72 -0.34 1.63
C PHE A 26 7.60 0.95 2.44
N LEU A 27 7.18 2.01 1.78
CA LEU A 27 6.91 3.31 2.41
C LEU A 27 5.41 3.39 2.69
N ALA A 28 5.05 3.10 3.95
CA ALA A 28 3.67 3.15 4.44
C ALA A 28 3.22 4.59 4.68
N ASP A 29 1.93 4.86 4.46
CA ASP A 29 1.26 6.10 4.88
C ASP A 29 1.98 7.39 4.46
N ILE A 30 2.43 7.46 3.19
CA ILE A 30 3.29 8.54 2.69
C ILE A 30 2.67 9.91 2.93
N ARG A 31 1.36 10.05 2.69
CA ARG A 31 0.64 11.30 2.97
C ARG A 31 0.80 11.75 4.42
N GLU A 32 0.71 10.83 5.38
CA GLU A 32 0.83 11.18 6.80
C GLU A 32 2.28 11.46 7.18
N VAL A 33 3.21 10.59 6.76
CA VAL A 33 4.63 10.71 7.10
C VAL A 33 5.25 11.96 6.48
N SER A 34 4.93 12.27 5.22
CA SER A 34 5.43 13.49 4.56
C SER A 34 4.97 14.77 5.26
N ASN A 35 3.71 14.82 5.73
CA ASN A 35 3.17 15.96 6.46
C ASN A 35 3.80 16.12 7.86
N LYS A 36 4.12 15.01 8.54
CA LYS A 36 4.69 15.05 9.90
C LYS A 36 6.21 15.20 9.91
N CYS A 37 6.91 14.49 9.04
CA CYS A 37 8.37 14.30 9.07
C CYS A 37 9.08 14.86 7.83
N GLY A 38 8.34 15.25 6.80
CA GLY A 38 8.88 15.77 5.54
C GLY A 38 9.30 14.69 4.54
N LEU A 39 9.48 15.08 3.27
CA LEU A 39 9.90 14.16 2.21
C LEU A 39 11.33 13.63 2.38
N VAL A 40 12.21 14.40 3.02
CA VAL A 40 13.59 13.98 3.31
C VAL A 40 13.61 12.72 4.18
N SER A 41 12.69 12.58 5.14
CA SER A 41 12.64 11.38 5.98
C SER A 41 12.25 10.15 5.16
N LEU A 42 11.31 10.29 4.22
CA LEU A 42 10.89 9.20 3.33
C LEU A 42 12.01 8.79 2.36
N GLN A 43 12.77 9.74 1.82
CA GLN A 43 13.95 9.44 0.99
C GLN A 43 15.02 8.68 1.78
N LYS A 44 15.29 9.08 3.03
CA LYS A 44 16.22 8.36 3.92
C LYS A 44 15.73 6.95 4.22
N GLN A 45 14.43 6.80 4.51
CA GLN A 45 13.81 5.49 4.74
C GLN A 45 13.95 4.59 3.51
N LEU A 46 13.61 5.08 2.32
CA LEU A 46 13.75 4.35 1.05
C LEU A 46 15.18 3.82 0.87
N LEU A 47 16.16 4.71 1.01
CA LEU A 47 17.57 4.37 0.88
C LEU A 47 18.02 3.35 1.93
N SER A 48 17.68 3.55 3.20
CA SER A 48 18.06 2.64 4.29
C SER A 48 17.43 1.25 4.18
N GLN A 49 16.23 1.13 3.61
CA GLN A 49 15.59 -0.17 3.41
C GLN A 49 16.24 -0.95 2.25
N ILE A 50 16.72 -0.26 1.23
CA ILE A 50 17.38 -0.85 0.06
C ILE A 50 18.88 -1.09 0.30
N LEU A 51 19.53 -0.22 1.07
CA LEU A 51 20.97 -0.20 1.36
C LEU A 51 21.18 -0.15 2.89
N PRO A 52 20.89 -1.24 3.62
CA PRO A 52 20.86 -1.24 5.09
C PRO A 52 22.22 -0.99 5.74
N ASP A 53 23.31 -1.25 5.04
CA ASP A 53 24.68 -1.06 5.54
C ASP A 53 25.21 0.36 5.31
N GLU A 54 24.40 1.25 4.70
CA GLU A 54 24.79 2.62 4.36
C GLU A 54 24.08 3.67 5.22
N CYS A 55 24.82 4.71 5.59
CA CYS A 55 24.29 5.87 6.30
C CYS A 55 24.12 7.06 5.34
N PHE A 56 22.92 7.63 5.29
CA PHE A 56 22.60 8.75 4.40
C PHE A 56 22.39 10.05 5.18
N ASN A 57 23.31 10.98 5.04
CA ASN A 57 23.23 12.30 5.66
C ASN A 57 23.05 13.40 4.61
N PHE A 58 21.80 13.81 4.40
CA PHE A 58 21.41 14.94 3.55
C PHE A 58 20.24 15.69 4.18
N PHE A 59 20.06 16.95 3.79
CA PHE A 59 19.15 17.89 4.47
C PHE A 59 18.04 18.45 3.58
N ASN A 60 18.09 18.20 2.27
CA ASN A 60 17.04 18.63 1.35
C ASN A 60 16.71 17.55 0.32
N VAL A 61 15.54 17.70 -0.31
CA VAL A 61 14.99 16.71 -1.24
C VAL A 61 15.81 16.55 -2.51
N HIS A 62 16.54 17.58 -2.93
CA HIS A 62 17.33 17.56 -4.16
C HIS A 62 18.62 16.76 -3.99
N GLU A 63 19.29 16.90 -2.85
CA GLU A 63 20.41 16.02 -2.45
C GLU A 63 19.95 14.56 -2.37
N GLY A 64 18.80 14.32 -1.72
CA GLY A 64 18.20 12.98 -1.64
C GLY A 64 17.93 12.38 -3.02
N ASN A 65 17.34 13.15 -3.94
CA ASN A 65 17.10 12.71 -5.32
C ASN A 65 18.39 12.30 -6.03
N ALA A 66 19.45 13.12 -5.92
CA ALA A 66 20.73 12.83 -6.54
C ALA A 66 21.32 11.51 -6.01
N ILE A 67 21.27 11.30 -4.70
CA ILE A 67 21.73 10.06 -4.06
C ILE A 67 20.89 8.86 -4.51
N ILE A 68 19.56 8.96 -4.48
CA ILE A 68 18.64 7.89 -4.93
C ILE A 68 18.99 7.49 -6.36
N SER A 69 19.02 8.44 -7.29
CA SER A 69 19.33 8.15 -8.68
C SER A 69 20.72 7.53 -8.86
N HIS A 70 21.75 8.05 -8.18
CA HIS A 70 23.12 7.57 -8.33
C HIS A 70 23.36 6.20 -7.69
N ARG A 71 22.70 5.89 -6.57
CA ARG A 71 22.90 4.63 -5.85
C ARG A 71 22.02 3.50 -6.37
N LEU A 72 20.85 3.83 -6.95
CA LEU A 72 19.86 2.83 -7.32
C LEU A 72 19.74 2.59 -8.84
N PHE A 73 20.39 3.38 -9.70
CA PHE A 73 20.23 3.25 -11.17
C PHE A 73 20.56 1.87 -11.75
N SER A 74 21.38 1.06 -11.07
CA SER A 74 21.77 -0.28 -11.52
C SER A 74 21.19 -1.40 -10.65
N LYS A 75 20.31 -1.07 -9.70
CA LYS A 75 19.73 -2.04 -8.77
C LYS A 75 18.33 -2.43 -9.20
N GLU A 76 18.08 -3.72 -9.32
CA GLU A 76 16.74 -4.25 -9.50
C GLU A 76 15.99 -4.21 -8.17
N VAL A 77 15.01 -3.31 -8.05
CA VAL A 77 14.29 -3.07 -6.78
C VAL A 77 12.78 -3.26 -6.90
N VAL A 78 12.15 -3.64 -5.78
CA VAL A 78 10.70 -3.54 -5.61
C VAL A 78 10.37 -2.49 -4.56
N VAL A 79 9.64 -1.45 -4.96
CA VAL A 79 9.28 -0.33 -4.08
C VAL A 79 7.78 -0.16 -4.04
N VAL A 80 7.19 -0.14 -2.85
CA VAL A 80 5.80 0.27 -2.63
C VAL A 80 5.75 1.66 -2.04
N LEU A 81 4.98 2.54 -2.69
CA LEU A 81 4.59 3.85 -2.21
C LEU A 81 3.11 3.83 -1.81
N ASP A 82 2.82 3.75 -0.53
CA ASP A 82 1.45 3.62 -0.01
C ASP A 82 0.82 4.96 0.39
N ASP A 83 -0.47 5.13 0.10
CA ASP A 83 -1.29 6.34 0.36
C ASP A 83 -0.67 7.63 -0.21
N VAL A 84 -0.28 7.59 -1.49
CA VAL A 84 0.19 8.78 -2.22
C VAL A 84 -0.99 9.67 -2.62
N ASP A 85 -0.95 10.95 -2.26
CA ASP A 85 -2.00 11.94 -2.57
C ASP A 85 -1.49 13.20 -3.30
N HIS A 86 -0.17 13.35 -3.47
CA HIS A 86 0.41 14.48 -4.20
C HIS A 86 1.48 14.02 -5.20
N VAL A 87 1.47 14.59 -6.41
CA VAL A 87 2.48 14.31 -7.45
C VAL A 87 3.94 14.55 -7.00
N GLN A 88 4.16 15.41 -6.00
CA GLN A 88 5.50 15.67 -5.46
C GLN A 88 6.07 14.42 -4.78
N HIS A 89 5.24 13.61 -4.14
CA HIS A 89 5.69 12.34 -3.54
C HIS A 89 6.35 11.46 -4.59
N LEU A 90 5.74 11.33 -5.77
CA LEU A 90 6.32 10.56 -6.87
C LEU A 90 7.60 11.21 -7.40
N LYS A 91 7.58 12.52 -7.67
CA LYS A 91 8.74 13.26 -8.20
C LYS A 91 9.99 13.16 -7.31
N TYR A 92 9.82 13.12 -5.99
CA TYR A 92 10.94 13.12 -5.04
C TYR A 92 11.31 11.74 -4.50
N LEU A 93 10.44 10.73 -4.62
CA LEU A 93 10.75 9.36 -4.15
C LEU A 93 11.19 8.43 -5.27
N VAL A 94 10.61 8.58 -6.47
CA VAL A 94 10.87 7.66 -7.59
C VAL A 94 11.31 8.37 -8.86
N GLY A 95 11.05 9.68 -8.98
CA GLY A 95 11.63 10.51 -10.03
C GLY A 95 11.40 9.94 -11.44
N ARG A 96 12.47 9.82 -12.22
CA ARG A 96 12.43 9.27 -13.58
C ARG A 96 12.65 7.75 -13.56
N GLN A 97 12.22 7.08 -14.62
CA GLN A 97 12.40 5.63 -14.78
C GLN A 97 13.87 5.17 -14.72
N ASP A 98 14.82 6.05 -15.07
CA ASP A 98 16.27 5.76 -15.05
C ASP A 98 16.92 5.88 -13.66
N TRP A 99 16.15 6.16 -12.61
CA TRP A 99 16.65 6.13 -11.23
C TRP A 99 16.86 4.72 -10.68
N PHE A 100 16.27 3.72 -11.32
CA PHE A 100 16.31 2.33 -10.88
C PHE A 100 16.81 1.42 -11.99
N GLY A 101 17.38 0.28 -11.61
CA GLY A 101 17.86 -0.73 -12.55
C GLY A 101 16.73 -1.35 -13.37
N LEU A 102 17.08 -1.84 -14.55
CA LEU A 102 16.18 -2.63 -15.37
C LEU A 102 15.63 -3.81 -14.57
N GLY A 103 14.35 -4.13 -14.76
CA GLY A 103 13.66 -5.19 -14.00
C GLY A 103 12.91 -4.68 -12.77
N SER A 104 13.25 -3.48 -12.26
CA SER A 104 12.59 -2.88 -11.10
C SER A 104 11.07 -2.77 -11.24
N ARG A 105 10.38 -2.78 -10.10
CA ARG A 105 8.93 -2.66 -9.99
C ARG A 105 8.55 -1.65 -8.92
N ILE A 106 7.81 -0.62 -9.33
CA ILE A 106 7.31 0.42 -8.42
C ILE A 106 5.80 0.32 -8.37
N ILE A 107 5.25 0.11 -7.18
CA ILE A 107 3.83 -0.03 -6.93
C ILE A 107 3.38 1.19 -6.14
N VAL A 108 2.38 1.90 -6.65
CA VAL A 108 1.81 3.07 -5.99
C VAL A 108 0.38 2.78 -5.60
N THR A 109 0.03 3.02 -4.33
CA THR A 109 -1.38 3.07 -3.93
C THR A 109 -1.82 4.52 -3.79
N THR A 110 -2.99 4.84 -4.33
CA THR A 110 -3.59 6.17 -4.20
C THR A 110 -5.10 6.06 -4.20
N ARG A 111 -5.76 7.08 -3.66
CA ARG A 111 -7.21 7.27 -3.77
C ARG A 111 -7.58 8.19 -4.93
N ASP A 112 -6.60 8.89 -5.51
CA ASP A 112 -6.79 9.88 -6.57
C ASP A 112 -6.32 9.33 -7.92
N GLU A 113 -7.27 9.05 -8.80
CA GLU A 113 -6.99 8.57 -10.15
C GLU A 113 -6.33 9.65 -11.03
N HIS A 114 -6.55 10.93 -10.74
CA HIS A 114 -5.93 12.02 -11.50
C HIS A 114 -4.41 12.02 -11.34
N LEU A 115 -3.92 11.65 -10.15
CA LEU A 115 -2.49 11.53 -9.87
C LEU A 115 -1.82 10.51 -10.80
N LEU A 116 -2.46 9.35 -11.01
CA LEU A 116 -1.98 8.29 -11.90
C LEU A 116 -1.85 8.77 -13.36
N ARG A 117 -2.83 9.53 -13.83
CA ARG A 117 -2.83 10.12 -15.19
C ARG A 117 -1.75 11.19 -15.33
N SER A 118 -1.58 12.03 -14.32
CA SER A 118 -0.62 13.14 -14.34
C SER A 118 0.83 12.68 -14.36
N TYR A 119 1.15 11.57 -13.69
CA TYR A 119 2.51 11.05 -13.57
C TYR A 119 2.87 10.02 -14.66
N ARG A 120 1.90 9.63 -15.52
CA ARG A 120 2.06 8.62 -16.59
C ARG A 120 2.48 7.26 -16.05
N ILE A 121 1.70 6.72 -15.11
CA ILE A 121 1.87 5.35 -14.62
C ILE A 121 1.59 4.35 -15.76
N ASP A 122 2.40 3.29 -15.84
CA ASP A 122 2.35 2.30 -16.92
C ASP A 122 1.06 1.47 -16.90
N ASP A 123 0.66 0.99 -15.71
CA ASP A 123 -0.51 0.13 -15.51
C ASP A 123 -1.32 0.51 -14.27
N VAL A 124 -2.64 0.38 -14.34
CA VAL A 124 -3.57 0.73 -13.24
C VAL A 124 -4.50 -0.44 -12.92
N TYR A 125 -4.43 -0.91 -11.68
CA TYR A 125 -5.38 -1.86 -11.13
C TYR A 125 -6.41 -1.15 -10.23
N LYS A 126 -7.70 -1.35 -10.51
CA LYS A 126 -8.80 -0.80 -9.71
C LYS A 126 -9.47 -1.93 -8.91
N PRO A 127 -9.21 -2.07 -7.60
CA PRO A 127 -9.88 -3.07 -6.79
C PRO A 127 -11.38 -2.77 -6.68
N THR A 128 -12.18 -3.82 -6.72
CA THR A 128 -13.62 -3.78 -6.48
C THR A 128 -13.94 -4.16 -5.03
N THR A 129 -15.19 -3.97 -4.62
CA THR A 129 -15.68 -4.52 -3.35
C THR A 129 -15.67 -6.04 -3.39
N LEU A 130 -15.74 -6.66 -2.20
CA LEU A 130 -15.86 -8.11 -2.08
C LEU A 130 -17.21 -8.57 -2.62
N ASN A 131 -17.21 -9.74 -3.27
CA ASN A 131 -18.47 -10.40 -3.58
C ASN A 131 -19.16 -10.85 -2.28
N PRO A 132 -20.47 -11.15 -2.30
CA PRO A 132 -21.22 -11.49 -1.09
C PRO A 132 -20.61 -12.62 -0.27
N ASN A 133 -20.07 -13.67 -0.92
CA ASN A 133 -19.48 -14.82 -0.23
C ASN A 133 -18.19 -14.42 0.51
N ASP A 134 -17.29 -13.70 -0.14
CA ASP A 134 -16.05 -13.23 0.48
C ASP A 134 -16.31 -12.18 1.57
N ALA A 135 -17.32 -11.34 1.37
CA ALA A 135 -17.74 -10.35 2.35
C ALA A 135 -18.28 -11.02 3.63
N LEU A 136 -19.14 -12.04 3.48
CA LEU A 136 -19.65 -12.83 4.59
C LEU A 136 -18.51 -13.57 5.30
N ARG A 137 -17.59 -14.18 4.54
CA ARG A 137 -16.43 -14.85 5.11
C ARG A 137 -15.55 -13.91 5.92
N LEU A 138 -15.25 -12.71 5.40
CA LEU A 138 -14.48 -11.70 6.12
C LEU A 138 -15.19 -11.23 7.39
N PHE A 139 -16.50 -10.97 7.30
CA PHE A 139 -17.28 -10.60 8.48
C PHE A 139 -17.22 -11.69 9.56
N ASN A 140 -17.44 -12.95 9.19
CA ASN A 140 -17.43 -14.07 10.14
C ASN A 140 -16.07 -14.23 10.81
N LEU A 141 -15.00 -14.14 10.02
CA LEU A 141 -13.63 -14.19 10.52
C LEU A 141 -13.38 -13.10 11.58
N LYS A 142 -14.00 -11.93 11.43
CA LYS A 142 -13.81 -10.80 12.34
C LYS A 142 -14.76 -10.81 13.52
N ALA A 143 -15.98 -11.32 13.35
CA ALA A 143 -17.00 -11.37 14.38
C ALA A 143 -16.82 -12.58 15.31
N PHE A 144 -16.31 -13.70 14.81
CA PHE A 144 -16.39 -15.00 15.48
C PHE A 144 -15.06 -15.78 15.48
N ASP A 145 -13.96 -15.19 15.00
CA ASP A 145 -12.66 -15.86 14.81
C ASP A 145 -12.75 -17.18 14.01
N SER A 146 -13.76 -17.29 13.15
CA SER A 146 -14.04 -18.48 12.33
C SER A 146 -14.52 -18.04 10.95
N ASP A 147 -14.05 -18.70 9.90
CA ASP A 147 -14.54 -18.44 8.53
C ASP A 147 -15.91 -19.08 8.26
N THR A 148 -16.38 -19.94 9.17
CA THR A 148 -17.69 -20.55 9.16
C THR A 148 -18.56 -20.00 10.28
N MET A 149 -19.85 -19.76 9.97
CA MET A 149 -20.88 -19.39 10.93
C MET A 149 -20.92 -20.41 12.08
N LEU A 150 -20.73 -19.96 13.31
CA LEU A 150 -20.74 -20.85 14.48
C LEU A 150 -22.17 -21.21 14.95
N LYS A 151 -23.22 -20.49 14.51
CA LYS A 151 -24.61 -20.71 14.94
C LYS A 151 -25.62 -20.25 13.89
N ASP A 152 -26.63 -21.07 13.62
CA ASP A 152 -27.75 -20.76 12.73
C ASP A 152 -28.46 -19.43 13.11
N ASP A 153 -28.47 -19.09 14.41
CA ASP A 153 -29.11 -17.89 14.96
C ASP A 153 -28.58 -16.55 14.42
N PHE A 154 -27.36 -16.53 13.86
CA PHE A 154 -26.72 -15.29 13.38
C PHE A 154 -26.65 -15.19 11.85
N SER A 155 -27.15 -16.19 11.11
CA SER A 155 -27.05 -16.23 9.64
C SER A 155 -27.77 -15.04 9.00
N GLU A 156 -29.04 -14.85 9.33
CA GLU A 156 -29.86 -13.77 8.78
C GLU A 156 -29.32 -12.37 9.15
N LEU A 157 -28.81 -12.22 10.38
CA LEU A 157 -28.20 -10.96 10.82
C LEU A 157 -26.91 -10.66 10.03
N SER A 158 -26.09 -11.68 9.78
CA SER A 158 -24.82 -11.53 9.07
C SER A 158 -25.06 -11.15 7.61
N GLU A 159 -26.05 -11.75 6.96
CA GLU A 159 -26.47 -11.34 5.61
C GLU A 159 -26.92 -9.88 5.56
N HIS A 160 -27.74 -9.44 6.52
CA HIS A 160 -28.15 -8.04 6.62
C HIS A 160 -26.96 -7.09 6.80
N ILE A 161 -26.01 -7.44 7.66
CA ILE A 161 -24.80 -6.64 7.90
C ILE A 161 -23.92 -6.56 6.65
N VAL A 162 -23.71 -7.70 5.97
CA VAL A 162 -22.92 -7.76 4.74
C VAL A 162 -23.56 -6.92 3.64
N ASN A 163 -24.88 -7.01 3.48
CA ASN A 163 -25.64 -6.19 2.54
C ASN A 163 -25.53 -4.70 2.88
N TYR A 164 -25.62 -4.34 4.16
CA TYR A 164 -25.44 -2.97 4.63
C TYR A 164 -24.02 -2.43 4.36
N ALA A 165 -22.99 -3.25 4.58
CA ALA A 165 -21.60 -2.88 4.35
C ALA A 165 -21.22 -2.79 2.86
N GLY A 166 -22.07 -3.31 1.96
CA GLY A 166 -21.87 -3.25 0.50
C GLY A 166 -20.57 -3.91 0.02
N GLY A 167 -20.07 -4.91 0.76
CA GLY A 167 -18.81 -5.59 0.45
C GLY A 167 -17.54 -4.76 0.68
N LEU A 168 -17.62 -3.62 1.37
CA LEU A 168 -16.44 -2.82 1.71
C LEU A 168 -15.66 -3.48 2.87
N PRO A 169 -14.41 -3.94 2.66
CA PRO A 169 -13.65 -4.69 3.66
C PRO A 169 -13.56 -4.00 5.01
N LEU A 170 -13.17 -2.71 5.04
CA LEU A 170 -13.03 -1.98 6.30
C LEU A 170 -14.36 -1.87 7.06
N ALA A 171 -15.49 -1.68 6.37
CA ALA A 171 -16.79 -1.63 7.03
C ALA A 171 -17.14 -2.98 7.68
N LEU A 172 -16.87 -4.09 6.99
CA LEU A 172 -17.08 -5.44 7.51
C LEU A 172 -16.21 -5.72 8.73
N GLU A 173 -14.93 -5.33 8.72
CA GLU A 173 -14.05 -5.50 9.87
C GLU A 173 -14.52 -4.67 11.08
N VAL A 174 -14.90 -3.41 10.86
CA VAL A 174 -15.42 -2.54 11.93
C VAL A 174 -16.72 -3.11 12.49
N LEU A 175 -17.66 -3.50 11.64
CA LEU A 175 -18.94 -4.07 12.10
C LEU A 175 -18.74 -5.40 12.82
N GLY A 176 -17.88 -6.28 12.30
CA GLY A 176 -17.54 -7.56 12.93
C GLY A 176 -16.91 -7.38 14.31
N SER A 177 -16.10 -6.34 14.52
CA SER A 177 -15.44 -6.09 15.80
C SER A 177 -16.40 -5.87 16.98
N PHE A 178 -17.66 -5.48 16.72
CA PHE A 178 -18.69 -5.34 17.76
C PHE A 178 -19.32 -6.68 18.21
N PHE A 179 -19.04 -7.77 17.49
CA PHE A 179 -19.52 -9.12 17.79
C PHE A 179 -18.47 -9.99 18.49
N VAL A 180 -17.20 -9.54 18.50
CA VAL A 180 -16.10 -10.22 19.19
C VAL A 180 -16.45 -10.36 20.67
N ARG A 181 -16.45 -11.59 21.17
CA ARG A 181 -16.57 -11.93 22.59
C ARG A 181 -15.22 -12.21 23.19
#